data_AF-A0A329U0H4-F1
#
_entry.id   AF-A0A329U0H4-F1
#
_cell.length_a   1.000
_cell.length_b   1.000
_cell.length_c   1.000
_cell.angle_alpha   90.00
_cell.angle_beta   90.00
_cell.angle_gamma   90.00
#
_symmetry.space_group_name_H-M   'P 1'
#
loop_
_entity.id
_entity.type
_entity.pdbx_description
1 polymer ?
#
loop_
_entity_poly.entity_id
_entity_poly.type
_entity_poly.pdbx_seq_one_letter_code
_entity_poly.pdbx_strand_id
1 'polypeptide(L)'
;MSFTADIYKEILSDVTAETKRTFPFAMRMVKFNNGIMVVFAVNIATRMRSAFLSVASEASKNRFPRWKGVEINTAALPAYGIDTPFVVLSQLPNSASDIFEIVVEDLRNQLKAAKNNEESLTVIIKVLAKWKEFFTADKELIMSEIRQQGLYGELLFLNECMNFHGAEAVLHWAGSEDETHDFYFGPNAVEVKTTSVQAPYFASISSEYQLDNGDVPGKLFLRFYAFRKSHSGGEKLPELIAEIRGRLGENLSMMQKFNEN
;
A
#
# COMPACT_ATOMS: atom_id res chain seq x y z
N MET A 1 -16.22 0.18 -22.91
CA MET A 1 -15.84 1.44 -22.22
C MET A 1 -16.97 1.83 -21.29
N SER A 2 -16.66 2.36 -20.10
CA SER A 2 -17.65 2.79 -19.13
C SER A 2 -18.02 4.26 -19.37
N PHE A 3 -19.24 4.65 -18.99
CA PHE A 3 -19.72 6.03 -19.13
C PHE A 3 -18.78 7.04 -18.45
N THR A 4 -18.26 6.71 -17.27
CA THR A 4 -17.29 7.55 -16.55
C THR A 4 -15.99 7.75 -17.33
N ALA A 5 -15.44 6.69 -17.92
CA ALA A 5 -14.21 6.79 -18.72
C ALA A 5 -14.41 7.68 -19.95
N ASP A 6 -15.56 7.53 -20.63
CA ASP A 6 -15.90 8.34 -21.79
C ASP A 6 -16.01 9.84 -21.43
N ILE A 7 -16.67 10.17 -20.31
CA ILE A 7 -16.74 11.57 -19.84
C ILE A 7 -15.35 12.14 -19.55
N TYR A 8 -14.49 11.41 -18.82
CA TYR A 8 -13.15 11.93 -18.54
C TYR A 8 -12.33 12.12 -19.82
N LYS A 9 -12.48 11.24 -20.79
CA LYS A 9 -11.83 11.34 -22.10
C LYS A 9 -12.31 12.58 -22.87
N GLU A 10 -13.61 12.85 -22.88
CA GLU A 10 -14.19 14.06 -23.49
C GLU A 10 -13.69 15.34 -22.79
N ILE A 11 -13.66 15.37 -21.46
CA ILE A 11 -13.11 16.51 -20.71
C ILE A 11 -11.64 16.74 -21.09
N LEU A 12 -10.86 15.66 -21.18
CA LEU A 12 -9.44 15.74 -21.53
C LEU A 12 -9.21 16.26 -22.95
N SER A 13 -10.03 15.86 -23.94
CA SER A 13 -9.94 16.39 -25.30
C SER A 13 -10.34 17.87 -25.38
N ASP A 14 -11.39 18.27 -24.67
CA ASP A 14 -11.83 19.66 -24.64
C ASP A 14 -10.80 20.58 -23.97
N VAL A 15 -10.10 20.09 -22.93
CA VAL A 15 -9.00 20.84 -22.29
C VAL A 15 -7.83 21.07 -23.24
N THR A 16 -7.57 20.16 -24.19
CA THR A 16 -6.51 20.37 -25.19
C THR A 16 -6.85 21.40 -26.26
N ALA A 17 -8.14 21.76 -26.40
CA ALA A 17 -8.62 22.62 -27.49
C ALA A 17 -8.77 24.11 -27.12
N GLU A 18 -8.84 24.48 -25.84
CA GLU A 18 -9.10 25.87 -25.40
C GLU A 18 -8.01 26.44 -24.48
N THR A 19 -7.42 27.58 -24.87
CA THR A 19 -6.26 28.21 -24.22
C THR A 19 -6.58 29.23 -23.10
N LYS A 20 -7.85 29.48 -22.77
CA LYS A 20 -8.23 30.47 -21.73
C LYS A 20 -9.38 29.97 -20.85
N ARG A 21 -9.06 29.42 -19.68
CA ARG A 21 -10.04 29.15 -18.61
C ARG A 21 -9.58 29.75 -17.29
N THR A 22 -10.53 30.32 -16.55
CA THR A 22 -10.33 31.03 -15.26
C THR A 22 -10.27 30.10 -14.05
N PHE A 23 -10.64 28.82 -14.19
CA PHE A 23 -10.64 27.84 -13.11
C PHE A 23 -9.63 26.72 -13.38
N PRO A 24 -8.98 26.16 -12.34
CA PRO A 24 -7.96 25.12 -12.50
C PRO A 24 -8.53 23.76 -12.93
N PHE A 25 -9.85 23.62 -13.01
CA PHE A 25 -10.54 22.39 -13.36
C PHE A 25 -11.43 22.58 -14.59
N ALA A 26 -11.44 21.58 -15.46
CA ALA A 26 -12.48 21.39 -16.46
C ALA A 26 -13.51 20.40 -15.92
N MET A 27 -14.80 20.73 -16.02
CA MET A 27 -15.86 20.00 -15.33
C MET A 27 -17.05 19.69 -16.24
N ARG A 28 -17.68 18.54 -16.01
CA ARG A 28 -18.96 18.13 -16.61
C ARG A 28 -19.88 17.62 -15.51
N MET A 29 -21.11 18.12 -15.48
CA MET A 29 -22.12 17.73 -14.50
C MET A 29 -23.16 16.81 -15.13
N VAL A 30 -23.52 15.76 -14.41
CA VAL A 30 -24.63 14.87 -14.73
C VAL A 30 -25.61 14.90 -13.57
N LYS A 31 -26.87 15.19 -13.85
CA LYS A 31 -27.96 15.17 -12.86
C LYS A 31 -28.86 13.96 -13.13
N PHE A 32 -29.16 13.20 -12.09
CA PHE A 32 -30.05 12.04 -12.15
C PHE A 32 -31.50 12.44 -11.83
N ASN A 33 -32.44 11.58 -12.20
CA ASN A 33 -33.87 11.79 -11.95
C ASN A 33 -34.23 11.85 -10.47
N ASN A 34 -33.41 11.24 -9.60
CA ASN A 34 -33.57 11.24 -8.14
C ASN A 34 -32.99 12.49 -7.45
N GLY A 35 -32.56 13.49 -8.23
CA GLY A 35 -32.03 14.76 -7.74
C GLY A 35 -30.54 14.78 -7.44
N ILE A 36 -29.88 13.61 -7.41
CA ILE A 36 -28.43 13.51 -7.18
C ILE A 36 -27.66 14.00 -8.40
N MET A 37 -26.58 14.73 -8.14
CA MET A 37 -25.66 15.28 -9.14
C MET A 37 -24.27 14.67 -8.96
N VAL A 38 -23.64 14.34 -10.09
CA VAL A 38 -22.23 13.93 -10.16
C VAL A 38 -21.51 14.91 -11.07
N VAL A 39 -20.47 15.56 -10.56
CA VAL A 39 -19.58 16.41 -11.36
C VAL A 39 -18.25 15.69 -11.54
N PHE A 40 -17.90 15.44 -12.80
CA PHE A 40 -16.59 14.91 -13.19
C PHE A 40 -15.69 16.10 -13.46
N ALA A 41 -14.51 16.10 -12.86
CA ALA A 41 -13.55 17.18 -12.98
C ALA A 41 -12.17 16.64 -13.33
N VAL A 42 -11.44 17.39 -14.14
CA VAL A 42 -10.03 17.14 -14.44
C VAL A 42 -9.25 18.40 -14.15
N ASN A 43 -8.20 18.29 -13.34
CA ASN A 43 -7.26 19.37 -13.13
C ASN A 43 -6.50 19.62 -14.45
N ILE A 44 -6.53 20.85 -14.94
CA ILE A 44 -5.98 21.19 -16.25
C ILE A 44 -4.46 21.01 -16.29
N ALA A 45 -3.77 21.36 -15.21
CA ALA A 45 -2.31 21.29 -15.11
C ALA A 45 -1.82 19.86 -14.90
N THR A 46 -2.43 19.12 -13.97
CA THR A 46 -1.93 17.80 -13.56
C THR A 46 -2.60 16.65 -14.29
N ARG A 47 -3.69 16.90 -15.02
CA ARG A 47 -4.57 15.89 -15.65
C ARG A 47 -5.19 14.89 -14.67
N MET A 48 -5.07 15.16 -13.36
CA MET A 48 -5.66 14.35 -12.29
C MET A 48 -7.17 14.49 -12.26
N ARG A 49 -7.86 13.40 -11.98
CA ARG A 49 -9.33 13.33 -11.98
C ARG A 49 -9.89 13.58 -10.58
N SER A 50 -11.07 14.17 -10.53
CA SER A 50 -11.89 14.27 -9.33
C SER A 50 -13.36 14.02 -9.67
N ALA A 51 -14.09 13.42 -8.74
CA ALA A 51 -15.54 13.26 -8.82
C ALA A 51 -16.19 13.94 -7.61
N PHE A 52 -17.14 14.84 -7.85
CA PHE A 52 -17.94 15.50 -6.83
C PHE A 52 -19.33 14.87 -6.83
N LEU A 53 -19.74 14.33 -5.68
CA LEU A 53 -20.98 13.59 -5.51
C LEU A 53 -21.88 14.41 -4.58
N SER A 54 -23.01 14.91 -5.07
CA SER A 54 -23.89 15.74 -4.25
C SER A 54 -24.47 14.94 -3.10
N VAL A 55 -24.55 15.55 -1.92
CA VAL A 55 -25.15 14.96 -0.74
C VAL A 55 -26.24 15.86 -0.17
N ALA A 56 -27.26 15.25 0.46
CA ALA A 56 -28.35 16.00 1.08
C ALA A 56 -27.92 16.81 2.30
N SER A 57 -26.84 16.42 2.96
CA SER A 57 -26.28 17.10 4.14
C SER A 57 -24.76 16.97 4.19
N GLU A 58 -24.11 17.94 4.82
CA GLU A 58 -22.67 17.90 5.05
C GLU A 58 -22.27 16.69 5.91
N ALA A 59 -21.10 16.15 5.60
CA ALA A 59 -20.51 15.02 6.30
C ALA A 59 -19.11 15.37 6.81
N SER A 60 -18.81 14.98 8.05
CA SER A 60 -17.44 15.07 8.56
C SER A 60 -16.51 14.12 7.80
N LYS A 61 -15.29 14.59 7.52
CA LYS A 61 -14.22 13.81 6.85
C LYS A 61 -13.95 12.46 7.52
N ASN A 62 -14.19 12.35 8.83
CA ASN A 62 -13.96 11.12 9.61
C ASN A 62 -14.93 9.97 9.27
N ARG A 63 -16.03 10.25 8.55
CA ARG A 63 -16.97 9.23 8.09
C ARG A 63 -16.47 8.46 6.87
N PHE A 64 -15.46 8.98 6.19
CA PHE A 64 -14.96 8.38 4.96
C PHE A 64 -13.76 7.46 5.23
N PRO A 65 -13.72 6.32 4.54
CA PRO A 65 -12.55 5.45 4.58
C PRO A 65 -11.32 6.13 3.99
N ARG A 66 -10.13 5.70 4.44
CA ARG A 66 -8.84 6.13 3.87
C ARG A 66 -8.16 4.93 3.23
N TRP A 67 -7.65 5.10 2.01
CA TRP A 67 -6.78 4.13 1.32
C TRP A 67 -5.85 4.86 0.34
N LYS A 68 -4.85 4.15 -0.18
CA LYS A 68 -3.81 4.71 -1.06
C LYS A 68 -4.39 5.14 -2.41
N GLY A 69 -3.91 6.28 -2.94
CA GLY A 69 -4.23 6.73 -4.29
C GLY A 69 -5.47 7.62 -4.44
N VAL A 70 -6.26 7.82 -3.38
CA VAL A 70 -7.45 8.69 -3.39
C VAL A 70 -7.49 9.56 -2.14
N GLU A 71 -7.84 10.83 -2.32
CA GLU A 71 -8.21 11.73 -1.24
C GLU A 71 -9.72 11.97 -1.24
N ILE A 72 -10.35 11.94 -0.05
CA ILE A 72 -11.77 12.18 0.12
C ILE A 72 -11.99 13.40 1.02
N ASN A 73 -12.72 14.38 0.51
CA ASN A 73 -13.03 15.64 1.19
C ASN A 73 -14.50 16.01 1.00
N THR A 74 -14.96 17.07 1.68
CA THR A 74 -16.21 17.74 1.35
C THR A 74 -15.93 19.12 0.76
N ALA A 75 -16.76 19.55 -0.17
CA ALA A 75 -16.65 20.87 -0.78
C ALA A 75 -18.02 21.39 -1.22
N ALA A 76 -18.13 22.72 -1.33
CA ALA A 76 -19.18 23.36 -2.12
C ALA A 76 -18.66 23.64 -3.53
N LEU A 77 -19.56 23.77 -4.51
CA LEU A 77 -19.23 24.16 -5.88
C LEU A 77 -19.93 25.48 -6.26
N PRO A 78 -19.42 26.65 -5.80
CA PRO A 78 -20.02 27.94 -6.11
C PRO A 78 -20.10 28.23 -7.61
N ALA A 79 -19.22 27.62 -8.42
CA ALA A 79 -19.20 27.76 -9.87
C ALA A 79 -20.50 27.33 -10.56
N TYR A 80 -21.30 26.47 -9.92
CA TYR A 80 -22.62 26.08 -10.43
C TYR A 80 -23.77 26.88 -9.78
N GLY A 81 -23.48 27.79 -8.85
CA GLY A 81 -24.49 28.53 -8.09
C GLY A 81 -25.35 27.65 -7.20
N ILE A 82 -24.83 26.48 -6.80
CA ILE A 82 -25.56 25.47 -6.03
C ILE A 82 -25.01 25.44 -4.61
N ASP A 83 -25.90 25.58 -3.62
CA ASP A 83 -25.58 25.51 -2.19
C ASP A 83 -25.53 24.05 -1.66
N THR A 84 -25.60 23.08 -2.57
CA THR A 84 -25.58 21.65 -2.23
C THR A 84 -24.16 21.23 -1.86
N PRO A 85 -23.97 20.55 -0.72
CA PRO A 85 -22.67 20.01 -0.35
C PRO A 85 -22.31 18.81 -1.23
N PHE A 86 -21.00 18.63 -1.49
CA PHE A 86 -20.46 17.52 -2.25
C PHE A 86 -19.45 16.73 -1.43
N VAL A 87 -19.44 15.41 -1.61
CA VAL A 87 -18.29 14.56 -1.29
C VAL A 87 -17.40 14.51 -2.52
N VAL A 88 -16.13 14.85 -2.34
CA VAL A 88 -15.14 14.93 -3.40
C VAL A 88 -14.18 13.76 -3.26
N LEU A 89 -14.12 12.92 -4.30
CA LEU A 89 -13.05 11.95 -4.50
C LEU A 89 -12.02 12.56 -5.46
N SER A 90 -10.79 12.71 -5.02
CA SER A 90 -9.67 13.22 -5.83
C SER A 90 -8.59 12.18 -6.00
N GLN A 91 -8.16 11.97 -7.24
CA GLN A 91 -7.06 11.08 -7.57
C GLN A 91 -5.72 11.69 -7.09
N LEU A 92 -4.90 10.89 -6.41
CA LEU A 92 -3.56 11.30 -5.97
C LEU A 92 -2.48 10.93 -6.99
N PRO A 93 -1.34 11.66 -7.05
CA PRO A 93 -0.24 11.34 -7.96
C PRO A 93 0.21 9.87 -7.83
N ASN A 94 0.70 9.29 -8.92
CA ASN A 94 1.17 7.90 -9.01
C ASN A 94 0.07 6.84 -8.75
N SER A 95 -1.21 7.18 -8.87
CA SER A 95 -2.32 6.22 -8.85
C SER A 95 -2.84 5.91 -10.25
N ALA A 96 -3.29 4.67 -10.44
CA ALA A 96 -3.80 4.20 -11.73
C ALA A 96 -5.16 4.84 -12.05
N SER A 97 -5.25 5.49 -13.21
CA SER A 97 -6.43 6.29 -13.60
C SER A 97 -7.66 5.43 -13.91
N ASP A 98 -7.44 4.29 -14.53
CA ASP A 98 -8.44 3.26 -14.81
C ASP A 98 -9.09 2.72 -13.52
N ILE A 99 -8.30 2.46 -12.48
CA ILE A 99 -8.80 2.04 -11.17
C ILE A 99 -9.68 3.15 -10.55
N PHE A 100 -9.22 4.41 -10.61
CA PHE A 100 -10.02 5.54 -10.14
C PHE A 100 -11.36 5.64 -10.88
N GLU A 101 -11.35 5.50 -12.21
CA GLU A 101 -12.54 5.51 -13.06
C GLU A 101 -13.51 4.37 -12.73
N ILE A 102 -13.02 3.18 -12.39
CA ILE A 102 -13.84 2.04 -11.94
C ILE A 102 -14.58 2.36 -10.63
N VAL A 103 -13.88 2.95 -9.64
CA VAL A 103 -14.49 3.33 -8.36
C VAL A 103 -15.56 4.40 -8.56
N VAL A 104 -15.28 5.41 -9.39
CA VAL A 104 -16.23 6.49 -9.69
C VAL A 104 -17.43 5.96 -10.48
N GLU A 105 -17.24 5.04 -11.42
CA GLU A 105 -18.32 4.42 -12.18
C GLU A 105 -19.27 3.61 -11.28
N ASP A 106 -18.73 2.88 -10.31
CA ASP A 106 -19.53 2.16 -9.32
C ASP A 106 -20.31 3.11 -8.41
N LEU A 107 -19.68 4.18 -7.90
CA LEU A 107 -20.36 5.25 -7.16
C LEU A 107 -21.50 5.86 -7.98
N ARG A 108 -21.24 6.19 -9.25
CA ARG A 108 -22.22 6.75 -10.18
C ARG A 108 -23.42 5.82 -10.37
N ASN A 109 -23.18 4.53 -10.60
CA ASN A 109 -24.24 3.55 -10.81
C ASN A 109 -25.11 3.36 -9.56
N GLN A 110 -24.48 3.27 -8.38
CA GLN A 110 -25.20 3.11 -7.11
C GLN A 110 -26.00 4.37 -6.76
N LEU A 111 -25.44 5.56 -6.98
CA LEU A 111 -26.14 6.82 -6.78
C LEU A 111 -27.29 7.02 -7.77
N LYS A 112 -27.15 6.57 -9.03
CA LYS A 112 -28.23 6.59 -10.01
C LYS A 112 -29.40 5.68 -9.61
N ALA A 113 -29.12 4.59 -8.89
CA ALA A 113 -30.12 3.63 -8.39
C ALA A 113 -30.71 4.00 -7.03
N ALA A 114 -30.18 5.01 -6.33
CA ALA A 114 -30.71 5.46 -5.05
C ALA A 114 -32.13 6.03 -5.19
N LYS A 115 -32.95 5.92 -4.15
CA LYS A 115 -34.36 6.35 -4.23
C LYS A 115 -34.50 7.87 -4.34
N ASN A 116 -33.66 8.59 -3.61
CA ASN A 116 -33.70 10.04 -3.50
C ASN A 116 -32.33 10.58 -3.03
N ASN A 117 -32.21 11.91 -2.97
CA ASN A 117 -30.97 12.57 -2.58
C ASN A 117 -30.60 12.33 -1.10
N GLU A 118 -31.57 12.03 -0.25
CA GLU A 118 -31.39 11.75 1.17
C GLU A 118 -30.57 10.47 1.42
N GLU A 119 -30.62 9.50 0.50
CA GLU A 119 -29.82 8.26 0.57
C GLU A 119 -28.37 8.44 0.08
N SER A 120 -28.04 9.54 -0.59
CA SER A 120 -26.75 9.77 -1.27
C SER A 120 -25.53 9.49 -0.39
N LEU A 121 -25.47 10.06 0.82
CA LEU A 121 -24.34 9.91 1.72
C LEU A 121 -24.17 8.46 2.20
N THR A 122 -25.27 7.78 2.50
CA THR A 122 -25.26 6.38 2.91
C THR A 122 -24.75 5.49 1.79
N VAL A 123 -25.20 5.72 0.55
CA VAL A 123 -24.73 5.01 -0.63
C VAL A 123 -23.24 5.23 -0.85
N ILE A 124 -22.76 6.47 -0.78
CA ILE A 124 -21.34 6.81 -0.93
C ILE A 124 -20.50 6.08 0.12
N ILE A 125 -20.87 6.16 1.41
CA ILE A 125 -20.13 5.50 2.49
C ILE A 125 -20.07 3.99 2.26
N LYS A 126 -21.19 3.36 1.88
CA LYS A 126 -21.25 1.91 1.63
C LYS A 126 -20.35 1.48 0.47
N VAL A 127 -20.41 2.20 -0.65
CA VAL A 127 -19.58 1.91 -1.82
C VAL A 127 -18.11 2.10 -1.51
N LEU A 128 -17.76 3.21 -0.84
CA LEU A 128 -16.39 3.46 -0.44
C LEU A 128 -15.90 2.39 0.55
N ALA A 129 -16.71 1.99 1.53
CA ALA A 129 -16.34 0.92 2.46
C ALA A 129 -16.04 -0.41 1.73
N LYS A 130 -16.87 -0.78 0.74
CA LYS A 130 -16.63 -1.94 -0.13
C LYS A 130 -15.27 -1.86 -0.83
N TRP A 131 -14.94 -0.71 -1.42
CA TRP A 131 -13.66 -0.52 -2.09
C TRP A 131 -12.49 -0.48 -1.12
N LYS A 132 -12.67 0.08 0.09
CA LYS A 132 -11.67 -0.04 1.16
C LYS A 132 -11.39 -1.50 1.44
N GLU A 133 -12.43 -2.30 1.69
CA GLU A 133 -12.30 -3.72 1.99
C GLU A 133 -11.54 -4.45 0.88
N PHE A 134 -11.92 -4.23 -0.39
CA PHE A 134 -11.22 -4.77 -1.55
C PHE A 134 -9.73 -4.38 -1.60
N PHE A 135 -9.40 -3.08 -1.46
CA PHE A 135 -8.01 -2.61 -1.44
C PHE A 135 -7.25 -2.97 -0.15
N THR A 136 -7.96 -3.43 0.88
CA THR A 136 -7.37 -3.95 2.12
C THR A 136 -7.39 -5.46 2.20
N ALA A 137 -7.93 -6.17 1.21
CA ALA A 137 -7.97 -7.63 1.21
C ALA A 137 -6.55 -8.23 1.19
N ASP A 138 -5.55 -7.47 0.74
CA ASP A 138 -4.10 -7.79 0.84
C ASP A 138 -3.45 -7.38 2.19
N LYS A 139 -4.22 -7.27 3.29
CA LYS A 139 -3.69 -6.94 4.63
C LYS A 139 -2.93 -8.10 5.31
N GLU A 140 -2.23 -8.94 4.56
CA GLU A 140 -1.04 -9.64 5.06
C GLU A 140 0.21 -8.70 5.08
N LEU A 141 0.05 -7.40 4.82
CA LEU A 141 1.13 -6.40 4.87
C LEU A 141 1.68 -6.07 6.28
N ILE A 142 1.09 -6.57 7.36
CA ILE A 142 1.71 -6.47 8.69
C ILE A 142 2.24 -7.85 9.04
N MET A 143 3.57 -8.01 8.99
CA MET A 143 4.24 -9.24 9.42
C MET A 143 3.76 -9.61 10.83
N SER A 144 3.39 -10.87 11.04
CA SER A 144 3.06 -11.37 12.38
C SER A 144 4.25 -11.18 13.32
N GLU A 145 4.02 -11.12 14.65
CA GLU A 145 5.14 -10.99 15.60
C GLU A 145 6.19 -12.11 15.43
N ILE A 146 5.75 -13.31 15.06
CA ILE A 146 6.62 -14.46 14.80
C ILE A 146 7.49 -14.18 13.56
N ARG A 147 6.88 -13.68 12.47
CA ARG A 147 7.61 -13.33 11.24
C ARG A 147 8.56 -12.15 11.46
N GLN A 148 8.15 -11.15 12.24
CA GLN A 148 9.03 -10.04 12.63
C GLN A 148 10.23 -10.53 13.46
N GLN A 149 10.02 -11.47 14.38
CA GLN A 149 11.08 -12.05 15.20
C GLN A 149 12.05 -12.89 14.36
N GLY A 150 11.54 -13.67 13.40
CA GLY A 150 12.35 -14.42 12.43
C GLY A 150 13.24 -13.48 11.63
N LEU A 151 12.63 -12.52 10.94
CA LEU A 151 13.34 -11.52 10.13
C LEU A 151 14.36 -10.72 10.96
N TYR A 152 14.02 -10.34 12.19
CA TYR A 152 14.98 -9.66 13.08
C TYR A 152 16.21 -10.53 13.34
N GLY A 153 16.04 -11.84 13.55
CA GLY A 153 17.16 -12.77 13.73
C GLY A 153 18.03 -12.89 12.48
N GLU A 154 17.42 -13.02 11.31
CA GLU A 154 18.14 -13.07 10.03
C GLU A 154 18.94 -11.79 9.79
N LEU A 155 18.31 -10.62 9.96
CA LEU A 155 18.98 -9.33 9.80
C LEU A 155 20.08 -9.11 10.83
N LEU A 156 19.90 -9.60 12.06
CA LEU A 156 20.93 -9.52 13.08
C LEU A 156 22.16 -10.35 12.65
N PHE A 157 21.94 -11.55 12.13
CA PHE A 157 23.02 -12.37 11.60
C PHE A 157 23.67 -11.75 10.35
N LEU A 158 22.89 -11.18 9.44
CA LEU A 158 23.41 -10.42 8.30
C LEU A 158 24.32 -9.28 8.77
N ASN A 159 23.89 -8.49 9.76
CA ASN A 159 24.67 -7.40 10.33
C ASN A 159 25.99 -7.91 10.95
N GLU A 160 25.98 -9.08 11.60
CA GLU A 160 27.20 -9.73 12.08
C GLU A 160 28.11 -10.15 10.91
N CYS A 161 27.57 -10.77 9.85
CA CYS A 161 28.32 -11.16 8.66
C CYS A 161 28.97 -9.98 7.95
N MET A 162 28.31 -8.81 7.92
CA MET A 162 28.86 -7.59 7.36
C MET A 162 30.15 -7.11 8.07
N ASN A 163 30.43 -7.55 9.30
CA ASN A 163 31.69 -7.24 9.98
C ASN A 163 32.90 -7.95 9.33
N PHE A 164 32.66 -9.05 8.62
CA PHE A 164 33.70 -9.86 7.98
C PHE A 164 33.69 -9.72 6.46
N HIS A 165 32.50 -9.62 5.85
CA HIS A 165 32.31 -9.58 4.40
C HIS A 165 31.95 -8.19 3.86
N GLY A 166 31.80 -7.18 4.73
CA GLY A 166 31.34 -5.86 4.32
C GLY A 166 29.95 -5.91 3.67
N ALA A 167 29.72 -5.04 2.67
CA ALA A 167 28.44 -4.97 1.96
C ALA A 167 28.08 -6.25 1.18
N GLU A 168 29.08 -7.04 0.79
CA GLU A 168 28.87 -8.29 0.03
C GLU A 168 28.18 -9.37 0.85
N ALA A 169 28.09 -9.23 2.18
CA ALA A 169 27.31 -10.14 3.03
C ALA A 169 25.86 -10.30 2.56
N VAL A 170 25.28 -9.26 1.92
CA VAL A 170 23.92 -9.28 1.37
C VAL A 170 23.76 -10.35 0.28
N LEU A 171 24.81 -10.66 -0.47
CA LEU A 171 24.76 -11.70 -1.52
C LEU A 171 24.61 -13.12 -0.95
N HIS A 172 24.95 -13.29 0.32
CA HIS A 172 24.85 -14.57 1.01
C HIS A 172 23.51 -14.78 1.71
N TRP A 173 22.69 -13.73 1.81
CA TRP A 173 21.38 -13.79 2.45
C TRP A 173 20.31 -14.09 1.40
N ALA A 174 19.62 -15.23 1.55
CA ALA A 174 18.56 -15.66 0.65
C ALA A 174 17.29 -14.81 0.82
N GLY A 175 17.00 -14.34 2.05
CA GLY A 175 15.87 -13.47 2.32
C GLY A 175 14.51 -14.19 2.18
N SER A 176 13.54 -13.52 1.54
CA SER A 176 12.14 -13.95 1.48
C SER A 176 11.71 -14.77 0.25
N GLU A 177 12.64 -15.45 -0.43
CA GLU A 177 12.31 -16.40 -1.51
C GLU A 177 12.34 -17.87 -1.04
N ASP A 178 11.73 -18.76 -1.82
CA ASP A 178 11.46 -20.20 -1.58
C ASP A 178 12.71 -21.10 -1.38
N GLU A 179 13.80 -20.55 -0.85
CA GLU A 179 15.03 -21.27 -0.51
C GLU A 179 14.88 -22.05 0.80
N THR A 180 15.59 -23.18 0.88
CA THR A 180 15.51 -24.09 2.03
C THR A 180 16.16 -23.51 3.30
N HIS A 181 17.15 -22.62 3.11
CA HIS A 181 17.96 -22.02 4.17
C HIS A 181 18.13 -20.51 4.01
N ASP A 182 18.36 -19.84 5.13
CA ASP A 182 18.42 -18.37 5.17
C ASP A 182 19.72 -17.80 4.55
N PHE A 183 20.85 -18.52 4.64
CA PHE A 183 22.13 -18.04 4.11
C PHE A 183 22.95 -19.14 3.43
N TYR A 184 23.68 -18.75 2.37
CA TYR A 184 24.59 -19.62 1.64
C TYR A 184 25.98 -18.99 1.50
N PHE A 185 27.00 -19.68 2.01
CA PHE A 185 28.40 -19.31 1.96
C PHE A 185 29.22 -20.39 1.23
N GLY A 186 29.30 -20.24 -0.10
CA GLY A 186 29.90 -21.26 -0.96
C GLY A 186 29.11 -22.56 -0.88
N PRO A 187 29.73 -23.71 -0.53
CA PRO A 187 29.01 -24.98 -0.39
C PRO A 187 28.26 -25.11 0.94
N ASN A 188 28.41 -24.16 1.87
CA ASN A 188 27.83 -24.24 3.20
C ASN A 188 26.56 -23.40 3.30
N ALA A 189 25.66 -23.78 4.21
CA ALA A 189 24.45 -23.03 4.50
C ALA A 189 24.32 -22.71 6.00
N VAL A 190 23.59 -21.66 6.33
CA VAL A 190 23.23 -21.30 7.71
C VAL A 190 21.72 -21.11 7.81
N GLU A 191 21.12 -21.82 8.75
CA GLU A 191 19.74 -21.61 9.18
C GLU A 191 19.72 -20.73 10.43
N VAL A 192 18.89 -19.69 10.45
CA VAL A 192 18.69 -18.78 11.56
C VAL A 192 17.36 -19.07 12.25
N LYS A 193 17.44 -19.51 13.51
CA LYS A 193 16.25 -19.77 14.34
C LYS A 193 16.22 -18.83 15.54
N THR A 194 15.03 -18.39 15.91
CA THR A 194 14.84 -17.45 17.02
C THR A 194 13.79 -17.95 18.00
N THR A 195 13.92 -17.56 19.26
CA THR A 195 12.88 -17.77 20.29
C THR A 195 12.74 -16.54 21.16
N SER A 196 11.53 -16.27 21.65
CA SER A 196 11.29 -15.32 22.74
C SER A 196 10.76 -15.99 24.02
N VAL A 197 10.75 -17.32 24.05
CA VAL A 197 10.25 -18.12 25.18
C VAL A 197 11.37 -18.26 26.21
N GLN A 198 11.04 -18.18 27.50
CA GLN A 198 12.01 -18.42 28.58
C GLN A 198 12.47 -19.89 28.58
N ALA A 199 13.70 -20.11 29.08
CA ALA A 199 14.33 -21.42 29.07
C ALA A 199 13.44 -22.51 29.72
N PRO A 200 13.50 -23.76 29.23
CA PRO A 200 14.45 -24.29 28.24
C PRO A 200 14.16 -23.83 26.80
N TYR A 201 15.23 -23.58 26.04
CA TYR A 201 15.13 -23.12 24.65
C TYR A 201 15.04 -24.29 23.68
N PHE A 202 14.18 -24.14 22.66
CA PHE A 202 14.03 -25.11 21.58
C PHE A 202 14.10 -24.41 20.24
N ALA A 203 14.81 -25.02 19.29
CA ALA A 203 14.74 -24.67 17.87
C ALA A 203 13.76 -25.63 17.21
N SER A 204 12.77 -25.09 16.50
CA SER A 204 11.84 -25.88 15.69
C SER A 204 12.35 -25.92 14.26
N ILE A 205 12.45 -27.12 13.71
CA ILE A 205 12.68 -27.34 12.28
C ILE A 205 11.30 -27.57 11.65
N SER A 206 10.90 -26.67 10.76
CA SER A 206 9.54 -26.62 10.19
C SER A 206 9.34 -27.63 9.06
N SER A 207 10.43 -28.08 8.43
CA SER A 207 10.41 -28.96 7.28
C SER A 207 11.59 -29.91 7.30
N GLU A 208 11.36 -31.17 6.95
CA GLU A 208 12.41 -32.19 6.83
C GLU A 208 13.41 -31.88 5.70
N TYR A 209 13.00 -31.11 4.68
CA TYR A 209 13.88 -30.66 3.61
C TYR A 209 15.04 -29.80 4.13
N GLN A 210 14.84 -29.10 5.26
CA GLN A 210 15.92 -28.35 5.93
C GLN A 210 17.00 -29.25 6.55
N LEU A 211 16.80 -30.56 6.57
CA LEU A 211 17.75 -31.55 7.05
C LEU A 211 18.20 -32.50 5.93
N ASP A 212 17.85 -32.20 4.67
CA ASP A 212 18.24 -33.02 3.54
C ASP A 212 19.76 -32.91 3.30
N ASN A 213 20.45 -34.03 3.47
CA ASN A 213 21.89 -34.11 3.24
C ASN A 213 22.29 -33.95 1.76
N GLY A 214 21.32 -33.98 0.83
CA GLY A 214 21.52 -33.71 -0.59
C GLY A 214 21.37 -32.24 -0.99
N ASP A 215 20.72 -31.42 -0.16
CA ASP A 215 20.41 -30.01 -0.48
C ASP A 215 21.63 -29.10 -0.32
N VAL A 216 22.44 -29.34 0.72
CA VAL A 216 23.66 -28.58 1.01
C VAL A 216 24.90 -29.43 0.72
N PRO A 217 25.71 -29.10 -0.32
CA PRO A 217 26.90 -29.89 -0.67
C PRO A 217 28.01 -29.89 0.40
N GLY A 218 28.03 -28.87 1.26
CA GLY A 218 29.00 -28.69 2.32
C GLY A 218 28.41 -28.95 3.71
N LYS A 219 28.54 -27.98 4.61
CA LYS A 219 28.02 -28.07 5.99
C LYS A 219 26.82 -27.17 6.19
N LEU A 220 25.82 -27.68 6.88
CA LEU A 220 24.71 -26.92 7.42
C LEU A 220 25.03 -26.47 8.86
N PHE A 221 24.89 -25.18 9.12
CA PHE A 221 25.06 -24.57 10.43
C PHE A 221 23.73 -24.01 10.96
N LEU A 222 23.57 -24.00 12.28
CA LEU A 222 22.43 -23.37 12.94
C LEU A 222 22.90 -22.16 13.75
N ARG A 223 22.35 -20.98 13.47
CA ARG A 223 22.45 -19.80 14.32
C ARG A 223 21.17 -19.67 15.13
N PHE A 224 21.29 -19.71 16.47
CA PHE A 224 20.12 -19.65 17.36
C PHE A 224 20.15 -18.43 18.27
N TYR A 225 19.11 -17.60 18.21
CA TYR A 225 18.94 -16.43 19.07
C TYR A 225 17.79 -16.62 20.07
N ALA A 226 18.05 -16.33 21.35
CA ALA A 226 17.03 -16.23 22.37
C ALA A 226 16.84 -14.75 22.76
N PHE A 227 15.70 -14.18 22.37
CA PHE A 227 15.35 -12.79 22.62
C PHE A 227 14.51 -12.62 23.87
N ARG A 228 14.65 -11.45 24.50
CA ARG A 228 13.78 -10.98 25.57
C ARG A 228 12.96 -9.80 25.07
N LYS A 229 11.64 -9.93 25.04
CA LYS A 229 10.74 -8.82 24.71
C LYS A 229 10.72 -7.81 25.87
N SER A 230 10.78 -6.51 25.53
CA SER A 230 10.69 -5.40 26.47
C SER A 230 9.80 -4.30 25.90
N HIS A 231 8.98 -3.68 26.76
CA HIS A 231 8.11 -2.56 26.38
C HIS A 231 8.76 -1.20 26.61
N SER A 232 9.90 -1.16 27.34
CA SER A 232 10.55 0.07 27.80
C SER A 232 11.94 0.29 27.21
N GLY A 233 12.41 -0.59 26.32
CA GLY A 233 13.72 -0.49 25.68
C GLY A 233 14.01 -1.68 24.77
N GLY A 234 15.24 -1.73 24.24
CA GLY A 234 15.65 -2.68 23.22
C GLY A 234 15.67 -2.04 21.83
N GLU A 235 16.19 -2.78 20.86
CA GLU A 235 16.26 -2.37 19.47
C GLU A 235 15.05 -2.89 18.69
N LYS A 236 14.53 -2.05 17.80
CA LYS A 236 13.40 -2.41 16.94
C LYS A 236 13.90 -2.84 15.56
N LEU A 237 13.16 -3.73 14.91
CA LEU A 237 13.44 -4.16 13.54
C LEU A 237 13.70 -3.00 12.55
N PRO A 238 12.94 -1.88 12.53
CA PRO A 238 13.24 -0.76 11.66
C PRO A 238 14.56 -0.05 11.96
N GLU A 239 15.03 -0.09 13.21
CA GLU A 239 16.30 0.50 13.63
C GLU A 239 17.46 -0.32 13.07
N LEU A 240 17.39 -1.65 13.19
CA LEU A 240 18.36 -2.57 12.60
C LEU A 240 18.40 -2.48 11.06
N ILE A 241 17.24 -2.36 10.40
CA ILE A 241 17.17 -2.13 8.95
C ILE A 241 17.87 -0.81 8.58
N ALA A 242 17.65 0.26 9.35
CA ALA A 242 18.29 1.54 9.11
C ALA A 242 19.82 1.47 9.32
N GLU A 243 20.28 0.72 10.31
CA GLU A 243 21.71 0.45 10.54
C GLU A 243 22.34 -0.26 9.33
N ILE A 244 21.75 -1.37 8.89
CA ILE A 244 22.25 -2.14 7.74
C ILE A 244 22.30 -1.25 6.50
N ARG A 245 21.24 -0.49 6.21
CA ARG A 245 21.23 0.48 5.10
C ARG A 245 22.35 1.53 5.24
N GLY A 246 22.58 2.04 6.45
CA GLY A 246 23.70 2.95 6.72
C GLY A 246 25.06 2.33 6.40
N ARG A 247 25.24 1.04 6.73
CA ARG A 247 26.47 0.30 6.44
C ARG A 247 26.66 -0.03 4.95
N LEU A 248 25.57 -0.21 4.21
CA LEU A 248 25.62 -0.40 2.75
C LEU A 248 26.02 0.90 2.02
N GLY A 249 25.76 2.07 2.61
CA GLY A 249 26.22 3.36 2.10
C GLY A 249 25.79 3.62 0.66
N GLU A 250 26.74 4.04 -0.19
CA GLU A 250 26.50 4.32 -1.62
C GLU A 250 26.58 3.08 -2.52
N ASN A 251 26.71 1.87 -1.96
CA ASN A 251 26.70 0.65 -2.75
C ASN A 251 25.27 0.34 -3.23
N LEU A 252 24.86 1.01 -4.31
CA LEU A 252 23.51 0.94 -4.88
C LEU A 252 23.10 -0.49 -5.25
N SER A 253 24.04 -1.32 -5.70
CA SER A 253 23.74 -2.72 -6.07
C SER A 253 23.36 -3.54 -4.84
N MET A 254 24.13 -3.46 -3.75
CA MET A 254 23.83 -4.20 -2.52
C MET A 254 22.60 -3.63 -1.82
N MET A 255 22.40 -2.30 -1.88
CA MET A 255 21.19 -1.64 -1.38
C MET A 255 19.95 -2.12 -2.13
N GLN A 256 20.02 -2.25 -3.45
CA GLN A 256 18.93 -2.76 -4.25
C GLN A 256 18.63 -4.22 -3.88
N LYS A 257 19.64 -5.10 -3.86
CA LYS A 257 19.46 -6.51 -3.49
C LYS A 257 18.88 -6.66 -2.08
N PHE A 258 19.34 -5.87 -1.11
CA PHE A 258 18.81 -5.87 0.25
C PHE A 258 17.33 -5.45 0.34
N ASN A 259 16.88 -4.58 -0.56
CA ASN A 259 15.47 -4.13 -0.58
C ASN A 259 14.57 -5.04 -1.42
N GLU A 260 15.13 -5.89 -2.28
CA GLU A 260 14.42 -6.91 -3.05
C GLU A 260 14.12 -8.16 -2.22
N ASN A 261 15.00 -8.48 -1.26
CA ASN A 261 14.84 -9.55 -0.26
C ASN A 261 13.88 -9.15 0.87
#